data_AF-A0A9R0IEU1-F1
#
_entry.id   AF-A0A9R0IEU1-F1
#
_cell.length_a   1.000
_cell.length_b   1.000
_cell.length_c   1.000
_cell.angle_alpha   90.00
_cell.angle_beta   90.00
_cell.angle_gamma   90.00
#
_symmetry.space_group_name_H-M   'P 1'
#
loop_
_entity.id
_entity.type
_entity.pdbx_description
1 polymer ?
#
loop_
_entity_poly.entity_id
_entity_poly.type
_entity_poly.pdbx_seq_one_letter_code
_entity_poly.pdbx_strand_id
1 'polypeptide(L)'
;MYPLVHSAQITIGKTSPRFPFLENPNSQCQSLCFYQFQIQSSRKRPIARASVADQNRQTMAAVAGVYRRSLPSPPSIEFASSEGKQLFSEALLEGNMEGFFKLVSYYQTQSEPAYCGLATLAVVLNALAIDPGRKWKGPWRWFDETMLDCCEPLEKVKVSGISFGKVACLAHCNGAEVQALRANESTIENFRKYVISCTSSENCHMIVSYHRKYLKQTGTGHFSPIGGYHVGKDMVLILDVARFKYPPHWVPLTILWDAMNTVVEDTGLHRGFMLLSRLQRAPSMLYTLSCRHQGWDNTAKYLCKTIPQLLSSEEINNILDLLSVIFTPAPANLSVFINWVAEVRKQDGSKVVSEEERGRIAIKEEVLKQVRETELFKHITRWILSGSSSIHKAILDGRDSLDKIASEVCCQGAQVLCGKVSSCNATCCETAELKSSNIDDVESVTIISGKVIVKNSECGVEMLVPCCQRKAGCSCEYGSNTSNREHPSVVDALTVLILALPPDTWSNLKDARLRDNFCGIVSTNNLPDLLQQEILHLRKQLHFLVADVCASWT
;
A
#
# COMPACT_ATOMS: atom_id res chain seq x y z
N MET A 1 -65.59 -55.77 8.73
CA MET A 1 -65.07 -54.98 7.59
C MET A 1 -64.50 -53.69 8.20
N TYR A 2 -63.19 -53.47 8.14
CA TYR A 2 -62.50 -52.33 8.79
C TYR A 2 -62.47 -51.07 7.89
N PRO A 3 -62.22 -49.84 8.42
CA PRO A 3 -63.02 -48.67 8.01
C PRO A 3 -62.28 -47.31 7.78
N LEU A 4 -63.05 -46.31 7.30
CA LEU A 4 -63.13 -44.86 7.69
C LEU A 4 -61.88 -43.91 7.82
N VAL A 5 -61.96 -42.77 7.08
CA VAL A 5 -61.92 -41.34 7.55
C VAL A 5 -60.61 -40.47 7.68
N HIS A 6 -60.71 -39.24 7.10
CA HIS A 6 -60.08 -37.90 7.28
C HIS A 6 -58.60 -37.58 7.69
N SER A 7 -58.00 -36.65 6.90
CA SER A 7 -57.14 -35.49 7.28
C SER A 7 -55.73 -35.76 7.89
N ALA A 8 -54.68 -34.90 7.85
CA ALA A 8 -54.50 -33.51 7.33
C ALA A 8 -53.02 -33.18 6.96
N GLN A 9 -52.83 -32.12 6.15
CA GLN A 9 -51.72 -31.12 6.12
C GLN A 9 -50.20 -31.41 5.89
N ILE A 10 -49.66 -30.74 4.83
CA ILE A 10 -48.38 -29.98 4.70
C ILE A 10 -47.05 -30.77 4.89
N THR A 11 -46.20 -30.96 3.87
CA THR A 11 -45.20 -29.98 3.35
C THR A 11 -44.55 -30.54 2.06
N ILE A 12 -44.21 -29.72 1.06
CA ILE A 12 -43.36 -30.14 -0.09
C ILE A 12 -42.08 -29.31 -0.11
N GLY A 13 -40.93 -29.99 -0.02
CA GLY A 13 -39.61 -29.36 -0.06
C GLY A 13 -39.10 -29.11 -1.48
N LYS A 14 -38.22 -28.11 -1.63
CA LYS A 14 -37.36 -27.93 -2.81
C LYS A 14 -35.99 -28.52 -2.54
N THR A 15 -35.44 -29.22 -3.52
CA THR A 15 -34.07 -29.77 -3.50
C THR A 15 -33.09 -28.78 -4.14
N SER A 16 -31.97 -28.55 -3.46
CA SER A 16 -30.76 -27.93 -4.03
C SER A 16 -29.61 -28.96 -4.03
N PRO A 17 -28.73 -28.96 -5.04
CA PRO A 17 -27.60 -29.89 -5.07
C PRO A 17 -26.53 -29.53 -4.04
N ARG A 18 -25.89 -30.55 -3.46
CA ARG A 18 -24.85 -30.43 -2.43
C ARG A 18 -23.45 -30.37 -3.05
N PHE A 19 -22.57 -29.54 -2.50
CA PHE A 19 -21.12 -29.76 -2.49
C PHE A 19 -20.68 -30.00 -1.02
N PRO A 20 -19.83 -30.99 -0.74
CA PRO A 20 -19.55 -31.39 0.65
C PRO A 20 -18.26 -30.77 1.24
N PHE A 21 -18.27 -30.70 2.58
CA PHE A 21 -17.18 -30.46 3.54
C PHE A 21 -16.95 -29.03 4.10
N LEU A 22 -17.83 -28.69 5.04
CA LEU A 22 -17.43 -28.18 6.36
C LEU A 22 -16.65 -29.31 7.11
N GLU A 23 -15.93 -29.13 8.23
CA GLU A 23 -16.24 -28.30 9.39
C GLU A 23 -15.04 -28.33 10.37
N ASN A 24 -14.65 -27.19 10.96
CA ASN A 24 -14.09 -27.20 12.33
C ASN A 24 -14.17 -25.79 12.95
N PRO A 25 -14.97 -25.57 14.01
CA PRO A 25 -15.07 -24.28 14.68
C PRO A 25 -14.07 -24.20 15.84
N ASN A 26 -13.15 -23.23 15.81
CA ASN A 26 -12.66 -22.64 17.06
C ASN A 26 -12.26 -21.18 16.88
N SER A 27 -12.80 -20.34 17.76
CA SER A 27 -12.68 -18.89 17.74
C SER A 27 -11.43 -18.41 18.48
N GLN A 28 -10.75 -17.39 17.95
CA GLN A 28 -10.70 -16.04 18.54
C GLN A 28 -9.70 -15.15 17.77
N CYS A 29 -10.20 -14.11 17.11
CA CYS A 29 -9.35 -13.08 16.51
C CYS A 29 -9.10 -11.95 17.52
N GLN A 30 -7.83 -11.61 17.79
CA GLN A 30 -7.45 -10.41 18.54
C GLN A 30 -6.21 -9.71 17.95
N SER A 31 -6.46 -8.70 17.12
CA SER A 31 -5.90 -7.33 17.27
C SER A 31 -4.36 -7.07 17.29
N LEU A 32 -3.95 -5.93 16.68
CA LEU A 32 -2.73 -5.08 16.88
C LEU A 32 -1.47 -5.24 15.93
N CYS A 33 -0.58 -4.26 15.57
CA CYS A 33 -0.68 -2.76 15.43
C CYS A 33 0.35 -1.94 14.50
N PHE A 34 0.05 -0.64 14.13
CA PHE A 34 0.89 0.62 13.84
C PHE A 34 1.03 1.40 12.45
N TYR A 35 0.92 2.77 12.42
CA TYR A 35 1.04 3.74 11.25
C TYR A 35 1.80 5.08 11.49
N GLN A 36 2.59 5.66 10.54
CA GLN A 36 2.90 7.13 10.56
C GLN A 36 3.71 7.86 9.44
N PHE A 37 3.62 9.20 9.51
CA PHE A 37 4.20 10.26 8.65
C PHE A 37 5.11 11.26 9.38
N GLN A 38 5.99 11.97 8.64
CA GLN A 38 6.55 13.27 9.07
C GLN A 38 6.93 14.25 7.93
N ILE A 39 7.03 15.55 8.28
CA ILE A 39 7.42 16.70 7.42
C ILE A 39 8.93 16.98 7.53
N GLN A 40 9.59 17.41 6.45
CA GLN A 40 10.88 18.11 6.51
C GLN A 40 10.72 19.64 6.62
N SER A 41 11.42 20.28 7.57
CA SER A 41 11.57 21.74 7.60
C SER A 41 12.98 22.16 7.18
N SER A 42 13.08 23.15 6.29
CA SER A 42 14.35 23.71 5.83
C SER A 42 14.82 24.84 6.75
N ARG A 43 16.01 24.69 7.34
CA ARG A 43 16.64 25.69 8.23
C ARG A 43 17.05 26.96 7.46
N LYS A 44 16.79 28.13 8.03
CA LYS A 44 17.59 29.37 7.82
C LYS A 44 18.16 29.84 9.16
N ARG A 45 19.36 30.45 9.10
CA ARG A 45 20.19 30.82 10.27
C ARG A 45 19.62 32.04 11.03
N PRO A 46 19.91 32.20 12.33
CA PRO A 46 19.44 33.35 13.11
C PRO A 46 20.24 34.61 12.78
N ILE A 47 19.56 35.76 12.79
CA ILE A 47 20.16 37.10 12.84
C ILE A 47 19.66 37.79 14.13
N ALA A 48 20.49 38.65 14.72
CA ALA A 48 20.34 39.17 16.07
C ALA A 48 19.05 39.99 16.30
N ARG A 49 18.60 40.04 17.56
CA ARG A 49 17.50 40.90 18.01
C ARG A 49 17.88 42.38 17.89
N ALA A 50 17.00 43.16 17.27
CA ALA A 50 16.84 44.59 17.51
C ALA A 50 15.35 44.88 17.69
N SER A 51 15.02 45.79 18.60
CA SER A 51 13.64 46.11 18.98
C SER A 51 13.04 47.19 18.09
N VAL A 52 11.95 46.86 17.38
CA VAL A 52 10.93 47.85 16.98
C VAL A 52 9.56 47.20 17.22
N ALA A 53 8.88 47.66 18.26
CA ALA A 53 7.44 47.51 18.37
C ALA A 53 6.77 48.62 17.54
N ASP A 54 5.50 48.41 17.21
CA ASP A 54 4.65 49.21 16.30
C ASP A 54 4.89 49.06 14.78
N GLN A 55 3.78 49.24 14.06
CA GLN A 55 3.62 49.25 12.59
C GLN A 55 3.75 47.92 11.84
N ASN A 56 2.84 46.97 12.11
CA ASN A 56 2.08 46.28 11.05
C ASN A 56 0.91 45.44 11.59
N ARG A 57 -0.15 46.10 12.10
CA ARG A 57 -1.48 45.47 12.19
C ARG A 57 -2.16 45.54 10.81
N GLN A 58 -1.75 44.68 9.89
CA GLN A 58 -2.64 44.31 8.79
C GLN A 58 -3.78 43.48 9.38
N THR A 59 -4.97 44.08 9.43
CA THR A 59 -6.20 43.42 9.87
C THR A 59 -6.50 42.29 8.88
N MET A 60 -6.17 41.05 9.24
CA MET A 60 -6.68 39.89 8.51
C MET A 60 -8.20 39.89 8.65
N ALA A 61 -8.90 40.35 7.61
CA ALA A 61 -10.35 40.23 7.52
C ALA A 61 -10.71 38.75 7.64
N ALA A 62 -11.56 38.41 8.61
CA ALA A 62 -12.01 37.04 8.79
C ALA A 62 -12.79 36.61 7.54
N VAL A 63 -12.19 35.72 6.74
CA VAL A 63 -12.86 35.12 5.58
C VAL A 63 -14.04 34.32 6.11
N ALA A 64 -15.26 34.69 5.70
CA ALA A 64 -16.47 34.01 6.14
C ALA A 64 -16.42 32.52 5.76
N GLY A 65 -16.69 31.66 6.74
CA GLY A 65 -16.73 30.21 6.53
C GLY A 65 -17.84 29.80 5.56
N VAL A 66 -17.60 28.78 4.73
CA VAL A 66 -18.58 28.27 3.76
C VAL A 66 -19.31 27.06 4.36
N TYR A 67 -20.59 27.23 4.71
CA TYR A 67 -21.44 26.14 5.19
C TYR A 67 -22.17 25.44 4.05
N ARG A 68 -21.68 24.26 3.64
CA ARG A 68 -22.21 23.44 2.54
C ARG A 68 -22.32 24.18 1.20
N ARG A 69 -22.81 23.48 0.16
CA ARG A 69 -23.23 24.05 -1.12
C ARG A 69 -24.48 23.32 -1.60
N SER A 70 -25.40 24.03 -2.23
CA SER A 70 -26.55 23.42 -2.91
C SER A 70 -26.06 22.45 -3.99
N LEU A 71 -26.56 21.21 -3.98
CA LEU A 71 -26.22 20.21 -4.97
C LEU A 71 -26.78 20.65 -6.35
N PRO A 72 -25.95 20.73 -7.41
CA PRO A 72 -26.43 21.07 -8.75
C PRO A 72 -27.31 19.97 -9.33
N SER A 73 -28.59 20.31 -9.53
CA SER A 73 -29.62 19.44 -10.11
C SER A 73 -30.35 20.20 -11.23
N PRO A 74 -30.37 19.71 -12.48
CA PRO A 74 -29.64 18.56 -13.02
C PRO A 74 -28.13 18.83 -13.20
N PRO A 75 -27.25 17.79 -13.20
CA PRO A 75 -27.59 16.38 -13.42
C PRO A 75 -27.75 15.52 -12.15
N SER A 76 -27.40 16.04 -10.97
CA SER A 76 -27.42 15.23 -9.74
C SER A 76 -28.83 15.14 -9.14
N ILE A 77 -29.19 13.99 -8.56
CA ILE A 77 -30.38 13.84 -7.70
C ILE A 77 -29.89 13.54 -6.28
N GLU A 78 -30.29 14.36 -5.30
CA GLU A 78 -29.88 14.16 -3.91
C GLU A 78 -30.44 12.85 -3.34
N PHE A 79 -29.60 12.04 -2.71
CA PHE A 79 -29.98 10.73 -2.17
C PHE A 79 -31.16 10.79 -1.18
N ALA A 80 -31.22 11.81 -0.33
CA ALA A 80 -32.27 11.98 0.68
C ALA A 80 -33.60 12.54 0.13
N SER A 81 -33.63 12.99 -1.13
CA SER A 81 -34.85 13.47 -1.80
C SER A 81 -35.86 12.34 -2.05
N SER A 82 -37.11 12.68 -2.37
CA SER A 82 -38.13 11.69 -2.70
C SER A 82 -37.74 10.83 -3.91
N GLU A 83 -37.17 11.45 -4.95
CA GLU A 83 -36.67 10.71 -6.12
C GLU A 83 -35.42 9.88 -5.79
N GLY A 84 -34.49 10.41 -4.98
CA GLY A 84 -33.30 9.67 -4.56
C GLY A 84 -33.62 8.42 -3.72
N LYS A 85 -34.67 8.48 -2.90
CA LYS A 85 -35.22 7.35 -2.14
C LYS A 85 -35.93 6.34 -3.04
N GLN A 86 -36.64 6.81 -4.06
CA GLN A 86 -37.28 5.94 -5.05
C GLN A 86 -36.21 5.15 -5.82
N LEU A 87 -35.20 5.83 -6.37
CA LEU A 87 -34.06 5.19 -7.05
C LEU A 87 -33.35 4.15 -6.18
N PHE A 88 -33.14 4.46 -4.89
CA PHE A 88 -32.56 3.50 -3.93
C PHE A 88 -33.45 2.27 -3.73
N SER A 89 -34.77 2.46 -3.60
CA SER A 89 -35.71 1.37 -3.37
C SER A 89 -35.83 0.45 -4.59
N GLU A 90 -35.87 1.03 -5.78
CA GLU A 90 -35.89 0.32 -7.07
C GLU A 90 -34.57 -0.46 -7.26
N ALA A 91 -33.41 0.21 -7.11
CA ALA A 91 -32.09 -0.43 -7.22
C ALA A 91 -31.85 -1.54 -6.18
N LEU A 92 -32.40 -1.41 -4.97
CA LEU A 92 -32.30 -2.43 -3.92
C LEU A 92 -33.12 -3.68 -4.29
N LEU A 93 -34.31 -3.51 -4.85
CA LEU A 93 -35.12 -4.63 -5.35
C LEU A 93 -34.48 -5.30 -6.58
N GLU A 94 -33.69 -4.56 -7.37
CA GLU A 94 -32.88 -5.10 -8.47
C GLU A 94 -31.59 -5.84 -8.00
N GLY A 95 -31.23 -5.78 -6.72
CA GLY A 95 -29.98 -6.37 -6.19
C GLY A 95 -28.71 -5.58 -6.54
N ASN A 96 -28.84 -4.28 -6.85
CA ASN A 96 -27.74 -3.39 -7.24
C ASN A 96 -27.32 -2.43 -6.10
N MET A 97 -27.55 -2.83 -4.86
CA MET A 97 -27.27 -2.03 -3.65
C MET A 97 -26.54 -2.81 -2.54
N GLU A 98 -26.10 -4.05 -2.76
CA GLU A 98 -25.46 -4.88 -1.72
C GLU A 98 -24.19 -4.20 -1.16
N GLY A 99 -23.37 -3.61 -2.04
CA GLY A 99 -22.19 -2.86 -1.63
C GLY A 99 -22.50 -1.62 -0.77
N PHE A 100 -23.72 -1.07 -0.85
CA PHE A 100 -24.15 0.09 -0.05
C PHE A 100 -24.05 -0.17 1.44
N PHE A 101 -24.53 -1.34 1.88
CA PHE A 101 -24.67 -1.64 3.32
C PHE A 101 -23.31 -1.72 4.03
N LYS A 102 -22.30 -2.29 3.36
CA LYS A 102 -20.91 -2.24 3.83
C LYS A 102 -20.40 -0.80 3.84
N LEU A 103 -20.45 -0.12 2.69
CA LEU A 103 -19.87 1.21 2.54
C LEU A 103 -20.47 2.24 3.50
N VAL A 104 -21.80 2.24 3.70
CA VAL A 104 -22.49 3.19 4.58
C VAL A 104 -22.16 2.98 6.06
N SER A 105 -21.88 1.73 6.47
CA SER A 105 -21.46 1.38 7.84
C SER A 105 -20.12 2.01 8.23
N TYR A 106 -19.28 2.33 7.24
CA TYR A 106 -17.92 2.87 7.44
C TYR A 106 -17.75 4.25 6.80
N TYR A 107 -18.83 4.86 6.32
CA TYR A 107 -18.80 6.09 5.55
C TYR A 107 -18.39 7.28 6.42
N GLN A 108 -17.25 7.90 6.10
CA GLN A 108 -16.68 9.01 6.85
C GLN A 108 -16.62 10.32 6.03
N THR A 109 -16.34 11.42 6.71
CA THR A 109 -16.08 12.73 6.10
C THR A 109 -14.58 12.90 5.94
N GLN A 110 -14.09 13.31 4.76
CA GLN A 110 -12.67 13.60 4.58
C GLN A 110 -12.21 14.68 5.59
N SER A 111 -11.12 14.41 6.31
CA SER A 111 -10.63 15.26 7.41
C SER A 111 -9.93 16.54 6.93
N GLU A 112 -9.35 16.51 5.73
CA GLU A 112 -8.73 17.65 5.06
C GLU A 112 -9.33 17.84 3.65
N PRO A 113 -9.41 19.07 3.10
CA PRO A 113 -9.97 19.33 1.77
C PRO A 113 -9.34 18.53 0.62
N ALA A 114 -8.07 18.13 0.75
CA ALA A 114 -7.33 17.35 -0.24
C ALA A 114 -7.38 15.82 -0.02
N TYR A 115 -7.89 15.34 1.13
CA TYR A 115 -7.85 13.92 1.51
C TYR A 115 -8.95 13.04 0.90
N CYS A 116 -9.70 13.51 -0.11
CA CYS A 116 -10.78 12.72 -0.71
C CYS A 116 -10.36 11.29 -1.15
N GLY A 117 -9.14 11.12 -1.68
CA GLY A 117 -8.59 9.80 -2.00
C GLY A 117 -8.33 8.92 -0.78
N LEU A 118 -7.73 9.48 0.28
CA LEU A 118 -7.45 8.76 1.53
C LEU A 118 -8.75 8.39 2.27
N ALA A 119 -9.71 9.32 2.32
CA ALA A 119 -11.02 9.12 2.95
C ALA A 119 -11.79 8.00 2.25
N THR A 120 -11.86 8.07 0.92
CA THR A 120 -12.50 7.05 0.08
C THR A 120 -11.87 5.69 0.27
N LEU A 121 -10.54 5.62 0.30
CA LEU A 121 -9.82 4.37 0.49
C LEU A 121 -10.03 3.80 1.90
N ALA A 122 -10.01 4.62 2.95
CA ALA A 122 -10.30 4.18 4.32
C ALA A 122 -11.72 3.60 4.46
N VAL A 123 -12.74 4.23 3.83
CA VAL A 123 -14.11 3.67 3.77
C VAL A 123 -14.08 2.28 3.13
N VAL A 124 -13.42 2.13 1.97
CA VAL A 124 -13.43 0.86 1.21
C VAL A 124 -12.62 -0.25 1.89
N LEU A 125 -11.46 0.04 2.47
CA LEU A 125 -10.66 -0.99 3.15
C LEU A 125 -11.36 -1.53 4.41
N ASN A 126 -12.02 -0.65 5.19
CA ASN A 126 -12.88 -1.07 6.30
C ASN A 126 -14.11 -1.86 5.80
N ALA A 127 -14.71 -1.46 4.66
CA ALA A 127 -15.86 -2.14 4.06
C ALA A 127 -15.57 -3.56 3.58
N LEU A 128 -14.37 -3.79 3.04
CA LEU A 128 -13.84 -5.12 2.69
C LEU A 128 -13.39 -5.95 3.91
N ALA A 129 -13.57 -5.42 5.13
CA ALA A 129 -13.06 -5.99 6.38
C ALA A 129 -11.58 -6.41 6.27
N ILE A 130 -10.77 -5.61 5.58
CA ILE A 130 -9.32 -5.81 5.52
C ILE A 130 -8.77 -5.35 6.87
N ASP A 131 -8.00 -6.22 7.51
CA ASP A 131 -7.33 -5.85 8.74
C ASP A 131 -6.09 -5.02 8.37
N PRO A 132 -5.94 -3.77 8.85
CA PRO A 132 -4.70 -3.02 8.65
C PRO A 132 -3.49 -3.70 9.26
N GLY A 133 -3.69 -4.67 10.16
CA GLY A 133 -2.71 -5.14 11.12
C GLY A 133 -2.36 -4.06 12.15
N ARG A 134 -3.08 -2.91 12.17
CA ARG A 134 -2.44 -1.65 12.62
C ARG A 134 -3.29 -0.66 13.51
N LYS A 135 -2.79 -0.21 14.72
CA LYS A 135 -3.39 0.82 15.65
C LYS A 135 -3.36 2.16 14.90
N TRP A 136 -4.42 2.98 14.87
CA TRP A 136 -5.68 2.84 15.62
C TRP A 136 -5.70 3.74 16.85
N LYS A 137 -6.59 3.41 17.79
CA LYS A 137 -6.74 4.09 19.07
C LYS A 137 -6.95 3.05 20.15
N GLY A 138 -6.20 3.12 21.25
CA GLY A 138 -6.28 2.12 22.32
C GLY A 138 -6.09 0.70 21.76
N PRO A 139 -6.98 -0.28 22.07
CA PRO A 139 -6.91 -1.65 21.58
C PRO A 139 -7.60 -1.90 20.22
N TRP A 140 -7.86 -0.86 19.41
CA TRP A 140 -8.62 -1.01 18.15
C TRP A 140 -7.72 -0.96 16.91
N ARG A 141 -7.91 -1.92 15.98
CA ARG A 141 -7.40 -1.86 14.59
C ARG A 141 -8.49 -1.24 13.70
N TRP A 142 -8.12 -0.29 12.84
CA TRP A 142 -9.04 0.42 11.95
C TRP A 142 -8.29 1.09 10.79
N PHE A 143 -8.90 1.35 9.64
CA PHE A 143 -8.32 2.26 8.64
C PHE A 143 -8.83 3.70 8.81
N ASP A 144 -7.90 4.65 8.87
CA ASP A 144 -8.13 6.10 8.97
C ASP A 144 -7.38 6.82 7.82
N GLU A 145 -7.51 8.14 7.72
CA GLU A 145 -6.78 8.97 6.75
C GLU A 145 -5.38 9.36 7.22
N THR A 146 -5.22 9.64 8.51
CA THR A 146 -3.92 9.89 9.19
C THR A 146 -2.99 8.68 9.18
N MET A 147 -3.54 7.60 8.66
CA MET A 147 -2.98 6.31 8.50
C MET A 147 -2.39 6.23 7.08
N LEU A 148 -3.14 6.04 5.99
CA LEU A 148 -2.65 5.65 4.64
C LEU A 148 -1.39 6.39 4.07
N ASP A 149 -0.17 5.87 4.32
CA ASP A 149 1.10 6.64 4.26
C ASP A 149 2.24 6.15 3.35
N CYS A 150 2.17 4.93 2.85
CA CYS A 150 3.35 4.28 2.27
C CYS A 150 3.73 4.85 0.88
N CYS A 151 2.76 5.24 0.05
CA CYS A 151 2.98 5.70 -1.34
C CYS A 151 2.95 7.24 -1.55
N GLU A 152 2.66 8.05 -0.52
CA GLU A 152 2.81 9.51 -0.54
C GLU A 152 2.72 10.07 0.90
N PRO A 153 3.59 10.99 1.36
CA PRO A 153 3.44 11.62 2.67
C PRO A 153 2.19 12.52 2.77
N LEU A 154 1.42 12.46 3.88
CA LEU A 154 0.21 13.28 4.13
C LEU A 154 0.42 14.72 3.81
N GLU A 155 1.59 15.23 4.17
CA GLU A 155 1.84 16.64 4.23
C GLU A 155 2.05 17.19 2.80
N LYS A 156 2.40 16.30 1.85
CA LYS A 156 2.26 16.52 0.39
C LYS A 156 0.83 16.27 -0.08
N VAL A 157 0.14 15.23 0.40
CA VAL A 157 -1.28 14.97 0.07
C VAL A 157 -2.20 16.12 0.49
N LYS A 158 -1.90 16.79 1.61
CA LYS A 158 -2.66 17.88 2.21
C LYS A 158 -2.55 19.17 1.38
N VAL A 159 -1.43 19.35 0.70
CA VAL A 159 -1.16 20.49 -0.18
C VAL A 159 -1.66 20.23 -1.60
N SER A 160 -1.43 19.03 -2.15
CA SER A 160 -1.58 18.73 -3.58
C SER A 160 -2.63 17.67 -3.94
N GLY A 161 -3.26 17.04 -2.95
CA GLY A 161 -4.07 15.84 -3.16
C GLY A 161 -3.21 14.61 -3.47
N ILE A 162 -3.81 13.58 -4.06
CA ILE A 162 -3.15 12.32 -4.38
C ILE A 162 -3.52 11.87 -5.80
N SER A 163 -2.53 11.35 -6.53
CA SER A 163 -2.74 10.85 -7.89
C SER A 163 -3.42 9.47 -7.89
N PHE A 164 -4.04 9.12 -9.02
CA PHE A 164 -4.76 7.86 -9.19
C PHE A 164 -3.85 6.63 -8.99
N GLY A 165 -2.63 6.62 -9.55
CA GLY A 165 -1.67 5.53 -9.34
C GLY A 165 -1.24 5.41 -7.88
N LYS A 166 -1.12 6.53 -7.16
CA LYS A 166 -0.80 6.52 -5.73
C LYS A 166 -1.97 6.03 -4.85
N VAL A 167 -3.23 6.31 -5.20
CA VAL A 167 -4.38 5.68 -4.53
C VAL A 167 -4.39 4.16 -4.77
N ALA A 168 -4.10 3.70 -6.00
CA ALA A 168 -3.98 2.27 -6.31
C ALA A 168 -2.85 1.59 -5.52
N CYS A 169 -1.69 2.23 -5.46
CA CYS A 169 -0.54 1.80 -4.65
C CYS A 169 -0.91 1.70 -3.16
N LEU A 170 -1.56 2.72 -2.59
CA LEU A 170 -1.99 2.69 -1.18
C LEU A 170 -2.98 1.55 -0.93
N ALA A 171 -3.94 1.30 -1.82
CA ALA A 171 -4.88 0.20 -1.68
C ALA A 171 -4.18 -1.16 -1.67
N HIS A 172 -3.30 -1.38 -2.65
CA HIS A 172 -2.51 -2.61 -2.82
C HIS A 172 -1.59 -2.88 -1.61
N CYS A 173 -0.81 -1.87 -1.20
CA CYS A 173 0.09 -1.96 -0.04
C CYS A 173 -0.63 -2.15 1.31
N ASN A 174 -1.94 -1.93 1.38
CA ASN A 174 -2.75 -2.09 2.59
C ASN A 174 -3.75 -3.27 2.47
N GLY A 175 -3.46 -4.26 1.62
CA GLY A 175 -4.13 -5.57 1.63
C GLY A 175 -5.33 -5.73 0.68
N ALA A 176 -5.62 -4.74 -0.17
CA ALA A 176 -6.62 -4.88 -1.22
C ALA A 176 -6.01 -5.48 -2.49
N GLU A 177 -6.76 -6.36 -3.15
CA GLU A 177 -6.52 -6.69 -4.55
C GLU A 177 -7.14 -5.60 -5.41
N VAL A 178 -6.32 -4.99 -6.27
CA VAL A 178 -6.67 -3.76 -7.01
C VAL A 178 -6.63 -4.02 -8.51
N GLN A 179 -7.74 -3.75 -9.21
CA GLN A 179 -7.75 -3.53 -10.65
C GLN A 179 -8.06 -2.06 -10.91
N ALA A 180 -7.07 -1.29 -11.38
CA ALA A 180 -7.21 0.14 -11.67
C ALA A 180 -7.21 0.36 -13.18
N LEU A 181 -8.21 1.11 -13.69
CA LEU A 181 -8.41 1.37 -15.12
C LEU A 181 -8.63 2.87 -15.33
N ARG A 182 -7.83 3.48 -16.21
CA ARG A 182 -8.12 4.82 -16.74
C ARG A 182 -9.30 4.77 -17.69
N ALA A 183 -10.00 5.89 -17.85
CA ALA A 183 -11.14 5.97 -18.77
C ALA A 183 -10.77 5.61 -20.22
N ASN A 184 -9.57 5.98 -20.68
CA ASN A 184 -9.05 5.65 -22.02
C ASN A 184 -8.52 4.21 -22.16
N GLU A 185 -8.50 3.42 -21.08
CA GLU A 185 -8.10 2.00 -21.06
C GLU A 185 -9.33 1.06 -21.06
N SER A 186 -10.54 1.61 -21.15
CA SER A 186 -11.79 0.87 -21.05
C SER A 186 -12.90 1.53 -21.90
N THR A 187 -14.12 1.02 -21.84
CA THR A 187 -15.31 1.62 -22.48
C THR A 187 -16.42 1.83 -21.45
N ILE A 188 -17.40 2.66 -21.79
CA ILE A 188 -18.57 2.92 -20.93
C ILE A 188 -19.41 1.65 -20.70
N GLU A 189 -19.47 0.72 -21.66
CA GLU A 189 -20.13 -0.58 -21.53
C GLU A 189 -19.41 -1.47 -20.50
N ASN A 190 -18.08 -1.49 -20.53
CA ASN A 190 -17.28 -2.24 -19.57
C ASN A 190 -17.35 -1.59 -18.18
N PHE A 191 -17.29 -0.27 -18.10
CA PHE A 191 -17.54 0.46 -16.85
C PHE A 191 -18.90 0.12 -16.24
N ARG A 192 -19.99 0.13 -17.04
CA ARG A 192 -21.33 -0.27 -16.58
C ARG A 192 -21.39 -1.69 -16.05
N LYS A 193 -20.74 -2.66 -16.73
CA LYS A 193 -20.62 -4.04 -16.23
C LYS A 193 -19.89 -4.10 -14.89
N TYR A 194 -18.80 -3.36 -14.73
CA TYR A 194 -18.04 -3.32 -13.48
C TYR A 194 -18.80 -2.61 -12.34
N VAL A 195 -19.56 -1.56 -12.66
CA VAL A 195 -20.47 -0.89 -11.70
C VAL A 195 -21.44 -1.92 -11.16
N ILE A 196 -22.22 -2.58 -12.02
CA ILE A 196 -23.19 -3.63 -11.64
C ILE A 196 -22.51 -4.71 -10.79
N SER A 197 -21.39 -5.26 -11.28
CA SER A 197 -20.67 -6.36 -10.62
C SER A 197 -20.20 -6.05 -9.19
N CYS A 198 -19.87 -4.80 -8.88
CA CYS A 198 -19.41 -4.41 -7.55
C CYS A 198 -20.52 -3.76 -6.70
N THR A 199 -21.60 -3.25 -7.29
CA THR A 199 -22.79 -2.83 -6.53
C THR A 199 -23.63 -4.01 -6.07
N SER A 200 -23.64 -5.12 -6.80
CA SER A 200 -24.27 -6.39 -6.42
C SER A 200 -23.39 -7.31 -5.56
N SER A 201 -22.32 -6.79 -4.95
CA SER A 201 -21.39 -7.58 -4.15
C SER A 201 -21.02 -6.88 -2.83
N GLU A 202 -20.96 -7.67 -1.75
CA GLU A 202 -20.34 -7.24 -0.50
C GLU A 202 -18.79 -7.29 -0.54
N ASN A 203 -18.20 -7.99 -1.51
CA ASN A 203 -16.77 -8.34 -1.53
C ASN A 203 -15.96 -7.62 -2.63
N CYS A 204 -16.62 -6.84 -3.50
CA CYS A 204 -15.98 -5.87 -4.38
C CYS A 204 -16.58 -4.49 -4.13
N HIS A 205 -15.74 -3.45 -4.07
CA HIS A 205 -16.17 -2.06 -4.09
C HIS A 205 -15.43 -1.28 -5.17
N MET A 206 -16.12 -0.30 -5.76
CA MET A 206 -15.56 0.57 -6.80
C MET A 206 -15.26 1.96 -6.23
N ILE A 207 -14.05 2.45 -6.50
CA ILE A 207 -13.64 3.84 -6.29
C ILE A 207 -13.59 4.53 -7.66
N VAL A 208 -14.20 5.70 -7.79
CA VAL A 208 -14.11 6.55 -9.00
C VAL A 208 -13.27 7.79 -8.74
N SER A 209 -12.48 8.19 -9.73
CA SER A 209 -11.76 9.46 -9.80
C SER A 209 -12.35 10.29 -10.94
N TYR A 210 -12.97 11.43 -10.64
CA TYR A 210 -13.77 12.18 -11.62
C TYR A 210 -13.61 13.70 -11.46
N HIS A 211 -13.93 14.44 -12.51
CA HIS A 211 -13.87 15.90 -12.53
C HIS A 211 -15.23 16.54 -12.20
N ARG A 212 -15.36 17.16 -11.02
CA ARG A 212 -16.62 17.72 -10.48
C ARG A 212 -17.36 18.71 -11.40
N LYS A 213 -16.62 19.53 -12.18
CA LYS A 213 -17.20 20.46 -13.19
C LYS A 213 -18.20 19.80 -14.16
N TYR A 214 -18.03 18.52 -14.53
CA TYR A 214 -18.95 17.82 -15.43
C TYR A 214 -20.31 17.53 -14.76
N LEU A 215 -20.31 17.33 -13.44
CA LEU A 215 -21.51 17.26 -12.60
C LEU A 215 -22.03 18.67 -12.21
N LYS A 216 -21.49 19.74 -12.82
CA LYS A 216 -21.69 21.17 -12.48
C LYS A 216 -21.30 21.53 -11.04
N GLN A 217 -20.60 20.64 -10.35
CA GLN A 217 -20.17 20.85 -8.97
C GLN A 217 -18.90 21.71 -8.90
N THR A 218 -18.74 22.41 -7.79
CA THR A 218 -17.54 23.23 -7.55
C THR A 218 -16.32 22.37 -7.24
N GLY A 219 -15.13 22.80 -7.68
CA GLY A 219 -13.87 22.06 -7.53
C GLY A 219 -13.46 21.26 -8.78
N THR A 220 -12.29 20.64 -8.72
CA THR A 220 -11.65 19.94 -9.85
C THR A 220 -11.79 18.42 -9.72
N GLY A 221 -10.67 17.70 -9.52
CA GLY A 221 -10.67 16.25 -9.31
C GLY A 221 -11.23 15.86 -7.95
N HIS A 222 -11.87 14.70 -7.88
CA HIS A 222 -12.38 14.13 -6.63
C HIS A 222 -12.39 12.60 -6.68
N PHE A 223 -12.26 11.96 -5.52
CA PHE A 223 -12.42 10.52 -5.34
C PHE A 223 -13.62 10.24 -4.43
N SER A 224 -14.42 9.23 -4.75
CA SER A 224 -15.50 8.71 -3.88
C SER A 224 -15.81 7.25 -4.24
N PRO A 225 -16.34 6.44 -3.31
CA PRO A 225 -16.84 5.11 -3.63
C PRO A 225 -18.22 5.18 -4.29
N ILE A 226 -18.50 4.19 -5.13
CA ILE A 226 -19.83 3.95 -5.70
C ILE A 226 -20.64 3.09 -4.74
N GLY A 227 -21.77 3.63 -4.29
CA GLY A 227 -22.65 2.96 -3.33
C GLY A 227 -23.73 2.08 -3.97
N GLY A 228 -24.04 2.24 -5.25
CA GLY A 228 -25.17 1.56 -5.88
C GLY A 228 -25.42 1.97 -7.33
N TYR A 229 -26.26 1.21 -8.01
CA TYR A 229 -26.62 1.42 -9.42
C TYR A 229 -28.10 1.17 -9.65
N HIS A 230 -28.75 2.00 -10.47
CA HIS A 230 -30.16 1.87 -10.81
C HIS A 230 -30.30 1.62 -12.31
N VAL A 231 -30.69 0.40 -12.70
CA VAL A 231 -30.68 -0.05 -14.09
C VAL A 231 -31.66 0.76 -14.93
N GLY A 232 -32.90 0.91 -14.47
CA GLY A 232 -34.00 1.52 -15.25
C GLY A 232 -33.82 3.00 -15.63
N LYS A 233 -32.86 3.72 -15.01
CA LYS A 233 -32.50 5.11 -15.37
C LYS A 233 -31.00 5.28 -15.71
N ASP A 234 -30.22 4.19 -15.72
CA ASP A 234 -28.75 4.21 -15.87
C ASP A 234 -28.05 5.20 -14.92
N MET A 235 -28.42 5.17 -13.62
CA MET A 235 -27.93 6.11 -12.61
C MET A 235 -26.99 5.43 -11.61
N VAL A 236 -25.93 6.12 -11.20
CA VAL A 236 -24.92 5.65 -10.24
C VAL A 236 -24.98 6.50 -8.96
N LEU A 237 -24.98 5.86 -7.79
CA LEU A 237 -24.94 6.53 -6.49
C LEU A 237 -23.50 6.80 -6.05
N ILE A 238 -23.14 8.08 -5.94
CA ILE A 238 -21.84 8.52 -5.40
C ILE A 238 -21.97 8.79 -3.90
N LEU A 239 -21.13 8.14 -3.10
CA LEU A 239 -21.00 8.39 -1.66
C LEU A 239 -19.93 9.47 -1.41
N ASP A 240 -20.29 10.73 -1.67
CA ASP A 240 -19.38 11.87 -1.64
C ASP A 240 -18.74 12.14 -0.25
N VAL A 241 -17.48 11.72 -0.09
CA VAL A 241 -16.71 11.88 1.16
C VAL A 241 -16.48 13.35 1.56
N ALA A 242 -16.70 14.33 0.67
CA ALA A 242 -16.77 15.75 1.01
C ALA A 242 -18.14 16.12 1.63
N ARG A 243 -18.56 15.39 2.66
CA ARG A 243 -19.89 15.48 3.31
C ARG A 243 -20.20 16.84 3.93
N PHE A 244 -19.19 17.67 4.18
CA PHE A 244 -19.34 19.08 4.57
C PHE A 244 -19.76 20.00 3.41
N LYS A 245 -19.76 19.50 2.17
CA LYS A 245 -19.96 20.25 0.94
C LYS A 245 -21.20 19.79 0.18
N TYR A 246 -21.30 18.50 -0.12
CA TYR A 246 -22.42 17.89 -0.84
C TYR A 246 -22.88 16.58 -0.17
N PRO A 247 -24.17 16.22 -0.25
CA PRO A 247 -24.68 14.93 0.21
C PRO A 247 -24.32 13.80 -0.77
N PRO A 248 -24.52 12.51 -0.41
CA PRO A 248 -24.60 11.44 -1.39
C PRO A 248 -25.65 11.76 -2.47
N HIS A 249 -25.37 11.38 -3.71
CA HIS A 249 -26.20 11.78 -4.85
C HIS A 249 -26.10 10.79 -6.01
N TRP A 250 -27.21 10.61 -6.70
CA TRP A 250 -27.31 9.87 -7.95
C TRP A 250 -26.89 10.76 -9.12
N VAL A 251 -26.15 10.21 -10.08
CA VAL A 251 -25.82 10.86 -11.37
C VAL A 251 -26.00 9.90 -12.54
N PRO A 252 -26.30 10.37 -13.76
CA PRO A 252 -26.30 9.50 -14.94
C PRO A 252 -24.91 8.90 -15.16
N LEU A 253 -24.86 7.60 -15.49
CA LEU A 253 -23.61 6.86 -15.71
C LEU A 253 -22.78 7.48 -16.83
N THR A 254 -23.43 7.98 -17.89
CA THR A 254 -22.81 8.73 -18.99
C THR A 254 -22.08 9.99 -18.53
N ILE A 255 -22.72 10.81 -17.68
CA ILE A 255 -22.11 12.03 -17.12
C ILE A 255 -20.94 11.70 -16.18
N LEU A 256 -21.03 10.61 -15.43
CA LEU A 256 -19.90 10.13 -14.61
C LEU A 256 -18.76 9.61 -15.48
N TRP A 257 -19.06 8.87 -16.56
CA TRP A 257 -18.07 8.43 -17.53
C TRP A 257 -17.33 9.61 -18.16
N ASP A 258 -18.06 10.62 -18.66
CA ASP A 258 -17.47 11.84 -19.21
C ASP A 258 -16.60 12.57 -18.16
N ALA A 259 -17.04 12.60 -16.89
CA ALA A 259 -16.27 13.20 -15.81
C ALA A 259 -14.97 12.43 -15.48
N MET A 260 -14.93 11.12 -15.68
CA MET A 260 -13.72 10.29 -15.56
C MET A 260 -12.84 10.37 -16.82
N ASN A 261 -13.46 10.53 -18.00
CA ASN A 261 -12.80 10.66 -19.30
C ASN A 261 -12.22 12.07 -19.52
N THR A 262 -11.50 12.54 -18.51
CA THR A 262 -10.85 13.86 -18.47
C THR A 262 -9.39 13.69 -18.09
N VAL A 263 -8.51 14.38 -18.80
CA VAL A 263 -7.08 14.44 -18.50
C VAL A 263 -6.83 15.22 -17.20
N VAL A 264 -5.83 14.81 -16.43
CA VAL A 264 -5.24 15.53 -15.30
C VAL A 264 -4.03 16.30 -15.85
N GLU A 265 -4.09 17.63 -15.81
CA GLU A 265 -3.07 18.52 -16.41
C GLU A 265 -1.65 18.20 -15.89
N ASP A 266 -1.49 17.96 -14.58
CA ASP A 266 -0.20 17.66 -13.95
C ASP A 266 0.48 16.37 -14.43
N THR A 267 -0.25 15.41 -15.00
CA THR A 267 0.29 14.08 -15.36
C THR A 267 0.08 13.67 -16.81
N GLY A 268 -0.74 14.40 -17.57
CA GLY A 268 -1.17 14.01 -18.93
C GLY A 268 -2.08 12.78 -19.00
N LEU A 269 -2.38 12.15 -17.85
CA LEU A 269 -3.20 10.93 -17.78
C LEU A 269 -4.67 11.23 -17.55
N HIS A 270 -5.54 10.37 -18.09
CA HIS A 270 -6.98 10.41 -17.75
C HIS A 270 -7.21 10.08 -16.27
N ARG A 271 -8.39 10.45 -15.76
CA ARG A 271 -8.93 9.86 -14.53
C ARG A 271 -9.53 8.48 -14.86
N GLY A 272 -10.37 7.92 -14.00
CA GLY A 272 -10.85 6.55 -14.17
C GLY A 272 -11.44 5.94 -12.91
N PHE A 273 -11.48 4.62 -12.85
CA PHE A 273 -12.08 3.85 -11.76
C PHE A 273 -11.18 2.69 -11.34
N MET A 274 -11.40 2.19 -10.13
CA MET A 274 -10.63 1.10 -9.55
C MET A 274 -11.56 0.17 -8.77
N LEU A 275 -11.40 -1.12 -9.00
CA LEU A 275 -12.11 -2.21 -8.34
C LEU A 275 -11.21 -2.73 -7.23
N LEU A 276 -11.74 -2.81 -6.02
CA LEU A 276 -11.04 -3.28 -4.83
C LEU A 276 -11.79 -4.47 -4.23
N SER A 277 -11.08 -5.56 -4.00
CA SER A 277 -11.54 -6.71 -3.21
C SER A 277 -10.49 -7.07 -2.15
N ARG A 278 -10.83 -7.90 -1.16
CA ARG A 278 -9.84 -8.38 -0.18
C ARG A 278 -8.86 -9.38 -0.83
N LEU A 279 -7.55 -9.25 -0.57
CA LEU A 279 -6.58 -10.30 -0.93
C LEU A 279 -6.88 -11.58 -0.13
N GLN A 280 -6.97 -12.71 -0.83
CA GLN A 280 -7.24 -14.02 -0.21
C GLN A 280 -6.10 -14.49 0.70
N ARG A 281 -4.87 -14.08 0.38
CA ARG A 281 -3.66 -14.34 1.17
C ARG A 281 -2.84 -13.06 1.23
N ALA A 282 -2.52 -12.59 2.43
CA ALA A 282 -1.61 -11.47 2.59
C ALA A 282 -0.17 -11.94 2.23
N PRO A 283 0.60 -11.15 1.47
CA PRO A 283 2.03 -11.41 1.26
C PRO A 283 2.80 -11.24 2.58
N SER A 284 4.06 -11.69 2.61
CA SER A 284 4.89 -11.58 3.83
C SER A 284 5.24 -10.13 4.16
N MET A 285 5.28 -9.25 3.14
CA MET A 285 5.70 -7.86 3.28
C MET A 285 7.07 -7.77 3.95
N LEU A 286 8.01 -8.63 3.56
CA LEU A 286 9.40 -8.49 3.99
C LEU A 286 10.03 -7.27 3.32
N TYR A 287 9.68 -6.96 2.07
CA TYR A 287 10.19 -5.81 1.32
C TYR A 287 9.07 -4.87 0.88
N THR A 288 9.41 -3.60 0.65
CA THR A 288 8.52 -2.63 0.04
C THR A 288 9.30 -1.55 -0.72
N LEU A 289 8.66 -0.98 -1.74
CA LEU A 289 9.20 0.15 -2.48
C LEU A 289 8.89 1.48 -1.79
N SER A 290 9.89 2.36 -1.71
CA SER A 290 9.80 3.66 -1.06
C SER A 290 9.91 4.80 -2.05
N CYS A 291 8.86 5.61 -2.11
CA CYS A 291 8.81 6.89 -2.81
C CYS A 291 8.89 8.09 -1.84
N ARG A 292 9.43 7.90 -0.62
CA ARG A 292 9.53 8.94 0.41
C ARG A 292 10.74 9.86 0.23
N HIS A 293 11.77 9.41 -0.50
CA HIS A 293 13.02 10.16 -0.72
C HIS A 293 12.94 11.05 -1.96
N GLN A 294 13.67 12.17 -1.97
CA GLN A 294 13.75 13.05 -3.13
C GLN A 294 14.42 12.32 -4.32
N GLY A 295 13.86 12.45 -5.53
CA GLY A 295 14.40 11.79 -6.72
C GLY A 295 14.03 10.30 -6.89
N TRP A 296 13.07 9.79 -6.11
CA TRP A 296 12.52 8.44 -6.31
C TRP A 296 11.95 8.23 -7.71
N ASP A 297 11.45 9.31 -8.34
CA ASP A 297 10.91 9.31 -9.69
C ASP A 297 12.01 9.11 -10.74
N ASN A 298 13.23 9.61 -10.49
CA ASN A 298 14.41 9.33 -11.31
C ASN A 298 14.82 7.85 -11.19
N THR A 299 14.77 7.27 -9.98
CA THR A 299 14.99 5.83 -9.80
C THR A 299 13.92 5.00 -10.52
N ALA A 300 12.65 5.37 -10.42
CA ALA A 300 11.56 4.72 -11.15
C ALA A 300 11.73 4.78 -12.68
N LYS A 301 12.09 5.96 -13.22
CA LYS A 301 12.43 6.13 -14.64
C LYS A 301 13.64 5.29 -15.06
N TYR A 302 14.66 5.22 -14.21
CA TYR A 302 15.85 4.41 -14.45
C TYR A 302 15.49 2.93 -14.60
N LEU A 303 14.72 2.39 -13.64
CA LEU A 303 14.28 1.00 -13.63
C LEU A 303 13.40 0.64 -14.84
N CYS A 304 12.46 1.51 -15.22
CA CYS A 304 11.44 1.19 -16.23
C CYS A 304 11.72 1.70 -17.65
N LYS A 305 12.65 2.64 -17.85
CA LYS A 305 13.04 3.14 -19.19
C LYS A 305 14.54 2.99 -19.46
N THR A 306 15.40 3.38 -18.53
CA THR A 306 16.86 3.39 -18.78
C THR A 306 17.46 1.98 -18.81
N ILE A 307 17.08 1.07 -17.91
CA ILE A 307 17.55 -0.32 -17.96
C ILE A 307 17.22 -0.98 -19.32
N PRO A 308 15.95 -1.00 -19.80
CA PRO A 308 15.64 -1.53 -21.14
C PRO A 308 16.46 -0.91 -22.28
N GLN A 309 16.80 0.37 -22.20
CA GLN A 309 17.63 1.06 -23.20
C GLN A 309 19.09 0.60 -23.14
N LEU A 310 19.68 0.52 -21.94
CA LEU A 310 21.06 0.05 -21.73
C LEU A 310 21.24 -1.41 -22.18
N LEU A 311 20.27 -2.28 -21.89
CA LEU A 311 20.27 -3.67 -22.36
C LEU A 311 20.19 -3.78 -23.90
N SER A 312 19.67 -2.74 -24.58
CA SER A 312 19.66 -2.63 -26.04
C SER A 312 20.93 -2.01 -26.63
N SER A 313 21.61 -1.12 -25.91
CA SER A 313 22.79 -0.39 -26.43
C SER A 313 24.08 -1.18 -26.23
N GLU A 314 24.32 -1.68 -25.03
CA GLU A 314 25.62 -2.23 -24.63
C GLU A 314 25.95 -3.59 -25.26
N GLU A 315 27.23 -3.98 -25.16
CA GLU A 315 27.68 -5.36 -25.41
C GLU A 315 27.74 -6.10 -24.06
N ILE A 316 27.00 -7.20 -23.96
CA ILE A 316 26.79 -7.94 -22.72
C ILE A 316 27.06 -9.42 -23.00
N ASN A 317 28.18 -9.95 -22.53
CA ASN A 317 28.62 -11.31 -22.86
C ASN A 317 28.25 -12.33 -21.78
N ASN A 318 28.04 -11.88 -20.54
CA ASN A 318 27.71 -12.73 -19.41
C ASN A 318 26.88 -12.00 -18.33
N ILE A 319 26.44 -12.71 -17.31
CA ILE A 319 25.57 -12.15 -16.24
C ILE A 319 26.29 -11.11 -15.38
N LEU A 320 27.61 -11.18 -15.17
CA LEU A 320 28.36 -10.15 -14.43
C LEU A 320 28.47 -8.85 -15.24
N ASP A 321 28.61 -8.93 -16.57
CA ASP A 321 28.52 -7.76 -17.46
C ASP A 321 27.12 -7.13 -17.34
N LEU A 322 26.06 -7.94 -17.38
CA LEU A 322 24.67 -7.51 -17.26
C LEU A 322 24.41 -6.77 -15.95
N LEU A 323 24.88 -7.32 -14.82
CA LEU A 323 24.78 -6.68 -13.50
C LEU A 323 25.60 -5.39 -13.45
N SER A 324 26.77 -5.34 -14.11
CA SER A 324 27.58 -4.13 -14.23
C SER A 324 26.85 -3.04 -15.02
N VAL A 325 26.20 -3.37 -16.13
CA VAL A 325 25.38 -2.44 -16.93
C VAL A 325 24.18 -1.91 -16.13
N ILE A 326 23.57 -2.73 -15.26
CA ILE A 326 22.42 -2.33 -14.45
C ILE A 326 22.81 -1.48 -13.22
N PHE A 327 23.93 -1.78 -12.55
CA PHE A 327 24.27 -1.15 -11.28
C PHE A 327 25.37 -0.08 -11.35
N THR A 328 26.22 -0.07 -12.39
CA THR A 328 27.26 0.97 -12.54
C THR A 328 26.68 2.37 -12.82
N PRO A 329 25.69 2.56 -13.72
CA PRO A 329 25.07 3.87 -13.96
C PRO A 329 23.84 4.12 -13.06
N ALA A 330 23.63 3.30 -12.01
CA ALA A 330 22.48 3.41 -11.14
C ALA A 330 22.44 4.74 -10.36
N PRO A 331 21.26 5.36 -10.18
CA PRO A 331 21.11 6.51 -9.29
C PRO A 331 21.55 6.17 -7.86
N ALA A 332 22.22 7.10 -7.18
CA ALA A 332 22.65 6.93 -5.78
C ALA A 332 21.52 6.55 -4.81
N ASN A 333 20.27 6.88 -5.17
CA ASN A 333 19.07 6.56 -4.39
C ASN A 333 18.48 5.16 -4.69
N LEU A 334 19.10 4.34 -5.54
CA LEU A 334 18.63 2.98 -5.79
C LEU A 334 18.57 2.15 -4.50
N SER A 335 19.55 2.31 -3.60
CA SER A 335 19.62 1.61 -2.31
C SER A 335 18.70 2.16 -1.20
N VAL A 336 17.90 3.20 -1.47
CA VAL A 336 16.73 3.60 -0.64
C VAL A 336 15.39 3.30 -1.31
N PHE A 337 15.39 2.87 -2.58
CA PHE A 337 14.16 2.67 -3.33
C PHE A 337 13.45 1.37 -2.95
N ILE A 338 14.18 0.33 -2.59
CA ILE A 338 13.65 -0.86 -1.93
C ILE A 338 14.17 -0.90 -0.49
N ASN A 339 13.29 -1.21 0.47
CA ASN A 339 13.61 -1.35 1.88
C ASN A 339 12.94 -2.61 2.41
N TRP A 340 13.50 -3.20 3.48
CA TRP A 340 12.83 -4.27 4.20
C TRP A 340 11.97 -3.71 5.35
N VAL A 341 10.91 -4.43 5.73
CA VAL A 341 9.88 -3.97 6.68
C VAL A 341 10.03 -4.69 8.02
N ALA A 342 10.70 -4.02 8.95
CA ALA A 342 10.74 -4.43 10.35
C ALA A 342 9.35 -4.34 11.00
N GLU A 343 9.07 -5.22 11.97
CA GLU A 343 7.89 -5.07 12.82
C GLU A 343 8.25 -4.27 14.06
N VAL A 344 7.35 -3.38 14.48
CA VAL A 344 7.64 -2.41 15.53
C VAL A 344 6.47 -2.33 16.49
N ARG A 345 6.75 -2.46 17.79
CA ARG A 345 5.75 -2.39 18.86
C ARG A 345 6.18 -1.40 19.94
N LYS A 346 5.20 -0.95 20.73
CA LYS A 346 5.48 -0.17 21.94
C LYS A 346 5.92 -1.14 23.04
N GLN A 347 6.99 -0.80 23.74
CA GLN A 347 7.41 -1.53 24.93
C GLN A 347 6.33 -1.39 26.02
N ASP A 348 5.76 -2.50 26.45
CA ASP A 348 4.68 -2.59 27.44
C ASP A 348 5.09 -3.34 28.72
N GLY A 349 6.37 -3.72 28.81
CA GLY A 349 6.94 -4.51 29.92
C GLY A 349 6.82 -6.02 29.73
N SER A 350 6.08 -6.50 28.72
CA SER A 350 5.99 -7.92 28.39
C SER A 350 7.23 -8.39 27.64
N LYS A 351 8.00 -9.30 28.26
CA LYS A 351 9.10 -10.02 27.60
C LYS A 351 8.60 -11.24 26.80
N VAL A 352 7.47 -11.12 26.11
CA VAL A 352 6.89 -12.19 25.30
C VAL A 352 6.53 -11.64 23.91
N VAL A 353 6.85 -12.40 22.86
CA VAL A 353 6.38 -12.19 21.49
C VAL A 353 5.10 -13.00 21.30
N SER A 354 4.04 -12.38 20.82
CA SER A 354 2.76 -13.05 20.59
C SER A 354 2.82 -14.07 19.45
N GLU A 355 1.88 -15.01 19.44
CA GLU A 355 1.73 -15.99 18.35
C GLU A 355 1.58 -15.32 16.97
N GLU A 356 0.85 -14.20 16.90
CA GLU A 356 0.62 -13.45 15.65
C GLU A 356 1.91 -12.76 15.16
N GLU A 357 2.68 -12.13 16.07
CA GLU A 357 4.00 -11.55 15.76
C GLU A 357 5.00 -12.63 15.32
N ARG A 358 5.09 -13.75 16.05
CA ARG A 358 6.00 -14.86 15.70
C ARG A 358 5.65 -15.46 14.34
N GLY A 359 4.36 -15.67 14.06
CA GLY A 359 3.89 -16.19 12.79
C GLY A 359 4.27 -15.29 11.60
N ARG A 360 4.18 -13.96 11.74
CA ARG A 360 4.64 -13.03 10.69
C ARG A 360 6.15 -13.02 10.50
N ILE A 361 6.91 -13.02 11.60
CA ILE A 361 8.38 -13.05 11.54
C ILE A 361 8.86 -14.36 10.88
N ALA A 362 8.31 -15.51 11.25
CA ALA A 362 8.67 -16.80 10.63
C ALA A 362 8.43 -16.82 9.10
N ILE A 363 7.31 -16.26 8.63
CA ILE A 363 7.03 -16.14 7.18
C ILE A 363 8.07 -15.23 6.51
N LYS A 364 8.46 -14.12 7.15
CA LYS A 364 9.52 -13.22 6.65
C LYS A 364 10.89 -13.90 6.62
N GLU A 365 11.23 -14.69 7.63
CA GLU A 365 12.49 -15.44 7.69
C GLU A 365 12.58 -16.52 6.61
N GLU A 366 11.49 -17.23 6.34
CA GLU A 366 11.42 -18.19 5.23
C GLU A 366 11.52 -17.49 3.85
N VAL A 367 10.93 -16.32 3.67
CA VAL A 367 11.09 -15.53 2.43
C VAL A 367 12.53 -15.05 2.26
N LEU A 368 13.18 -14.56 3.33
CA LEU A 368 14.59 -14.17 3.31
C LEU A 368 15.50 -15.35 2.92
N LYS A 369 15.25 -16.53 3.50
CA LYS A 369 15.93 -17.78 3.14
C LYS A 369 15.73 -18.12 1.65
N GLN A 370 14.50 -18.05 1.14
CA GLN A 370 14.21 -18.31 -0.28
C GLN A 370 14.92 -17.32 -1.22
N VAL A 371 15.04 -16.03 -0.86
CA VAL A 371 15.83 -15.05 -1.62
C VAL A 371 17.29 -15.50 -1.75
N ARG A 372 17.92 -15.89 -0.64
CA ARG A 372 19.33 -16.31 -0.59
C ARG A 372 19.61 -17.63 -1.30
N GLU A 373 18.60 -18.48 -1.46
CA GLU A 373 18.71 -19.75 -2.19
C GLU A 373 18.65 -19.58 -3.72
N THR A 374 18.18 -18.42 -4.23
CA THR A 374 18.11 -18.15 -5.68
C THR A 374 19.49 -18.11 -6.36
N GLU A 375 19.55 -18.51 -7.64
CA GLU A 375 20.76 -18.33 -8.46
C GLU A 375 21.09 -16.84 -8.67
N LEU A 376 20.08 -15.97 -8.74
CA LEU A 376 20.29 -14.53 -8.88
C LEU A 376 21.07 -13.95 -7.69
N PHE A 377 20.72 -14.33 -6.45
CA PHE A 377 21.45 -13.92 -5.24
C PHE A 377 22.93 -14.29 -5.32
N LYS A 378 23.25 -15.51 -5.80
CA LYS A 378 24.63 -15.98 -5.99
C LYS A 378 25.36 -15.16 -7.04
N HIS A 379 24.69 -14.78 -8.14
CA HIS A 379 25.25 -13.93 -9.18
C HIS A 379 25.53 -12.50 -8.69
N ILE A 380 24.60 -11.88 -7.96
CA ILE A 380 24.77 -10.54 -7.38
C ILE A 380 25.88 -10.56 -6.31
N THR A 381 25.91 -11.58 -5.44
CA THR A 381 26.98 -11.76 -4.45
C THR A 381 28.35 -11.88 -5.14
N ARG A 382 28.47 -12.70 -6.19
CA ARG A 382 29.72 -12.85 -6.96
C ARG A 382 30.13 -11.55 -7.65
N TRP A 383 29.18 -10.80 -8.21
CA TRP A 383 29.42 -9.50 -8.83
C TRP A 383 30.01 -8.51 -7.83
N ILE A 384 29.38 -8.36 -6.65
CA ILE A 384 29.87 -7.51 -5.56
C ILE A 384 31.29 -7.91 -5.12
N LEU A 385 31.54 -9.20 -4.91
CA LEU A 385 32.85 -9.70 -4.49
C LEU A 385 33.94 -9.56 -5.56
N SER A 386 33.58 -9.53 -6.85
CA SER A 386 34.52 -9.31 -7.96
C SER A 386 34.91 -7.83 -8.14
N GLY A 387 34.19 -6.91 -7.50
CA GLY A 387 34.29 -5.48 -7.71
C GLY A 387 35.25 -4.75 -6.77
N SER A 388 36.39 -4.28 -7.30
CA SER A 388 37.32 -3.39 -6.56
C SER A 388 36.95 -1.89 -6.62
N SER A 389 35.90 -1.52 -7.37
CA SER A 389 35.57 -0.12 -7.66
C SER A 389 34.85 0.60 -6.51
N SER A 390 34.96 1.95 -6.52
CA SER A 390 34.27 2.84 -5.58
C SER A 390 32.74 2.74 -5.61
N ILE A 391 32.16 2.21 -6.68
CA ILE A 391 30.70 2.07 -6.84
C ILE A 391 30.17 0.89 -6.03
N HIS A 392 30.86 -0.26 -6.02
CA HIS A 392 30.52 -1.38 -5.14
C HIS A 392 30.56 -0.96 -3.68
N LYS A 393 31.58 -0.18 -3.30
CA LYS A 393 31.65 0.43 -1.96
C LYS A 393 30.51 1.42 -1.71
N ALA A 394 30.19 2.33 -2.64
CA ALA A 394 29.09 3.29 -2.45
C ALA A 394 27.70 2.65 -2.32
N ILE A 395 27.46 1.48 -2.94
CA ILE A 395 26.23 0.70 -2.77
C ILE A 395 26.15 0.07 -1.36
N LEU A 396 27.29 -0.29 -0.76
CA LEU A 396 27.41 -0.95 0.56
C LEU A 396 27.59 0.03 1.74
N ASP A 397 28.34 1.12 1.58
CA ASP A 397 28.80 2.06 2.63
C ASP A 397 27.68 2.91 3.27
N GLY A 398 26.41 2.63 2.94
CA GLY A 398 25.26 3.43 3.37
C GLY A 398 24.63 3.02 4.70
N ARG A 399 24.39 1.71 4.93
CA ARG A 399 23.26 1.29 5.78
C ARG A 399 23.32 -0.05 6.52
N ASP A 400 24.27 -0.95 6.29
CA ASP A 400 24.22 -2.30 6.88
C ASP A 400 24.52 -2.37 8.40
N SER A 401 24.83 -1.24 9.06
CA SER A 401 24.80 -1.17 10.53
C SER A 401 23.35 -1.28 11.02
N LEU A 402 23.04 -2.45 11.59
CA LEU A 402 21.75 -2.75 12.21
C LEU A 402 21.37 -1.70 13.27
N ASP A 403 22.35 -1.12 14.00
CA ASP A 403 22.13 -0.06 14.98
C ASP A 403 21.57 1.22 14.34
N LYS A 404 22.04 1.59 13.14
CA LYS A 404 21.56 2.75 12.38
C LYS A 404 20.14 2.52 11.88
N ILE A 405 19.86 1.32 11.36
CA ILE A 405 18.50 0.92 10.96
C ILE A 405 17.58 0.94 12.17
N ALA A 406 17.98 0.33 13.29
CA ALA A 406 17.19 0.29 14.51
C ALA A 406 16.94 1.67 15.09
N SER A 407 17.91 2.59 15.06
CA SER A 407 17.71 3.97 15.50
C SER A 407 16.66 4.69 14.63
N GLU A 408 16.71 4.53 13.31
CA GLU A 408 15.73 5.12 12.40
C GLU A 408 14.34 4.47 12.54
N VAL A 409 14.27 3.15 12.61
CA VAL A 409 13.02 2.38 12.77
C VAL A 409 12.37 2.63 14.13
N CYS A 410 13.15 2.68 15.22
CA CYS A 410 12.63 3.05 16.54
C CYS A 410 12.24 4.53 16.61
N CYS A 411 12.92 5.44 15.90
CA CYS A 411 12.45 6.82 15.73
C CYS A 411 11.07 6.83 15.07
N GLN A 412 10.95 6.27 13.86
CA GLN A 412 9.69 6.22 13.11
C GLN A 412 8.59 5.54 13.96
N GLY A 413 8.90 4.38 14.54
CA GLY A 413 8.07 3.67 15.52
C GLY A 413 7.62 4.55 16.67
N ALA A 414 8.49 5.25 17.38
CA ALA A 414 8.07 6.09 18.51
C ALA A 414 7.09 7.18 18.08
N GLN A 415 7.33 7.78 16.91
CA GLN A 415 6.41 8.74 16.34
C GLN A 415 5.04 8.06 16.04
N VAL A 416 5.02 6.88 15.43
CA VAL A 416 3.81 6.04 15.20
C VAL A 416 3.05 5.75 16.51
N LEU A 417 3.77 5.21 17.49
CA LEU A 417 3.26 4.58 18.70
C LEU A 417 2.79 5.59 19.74
N CYS A 418 3.46 6.74 19.80
CA CYS A 418 3.32 7.74 20.86
C CYS A 418 2.89 9.14 20.34
N GLY A 419 2.74 9.32 19.01
CA GLY A 419 2.15 10.53 18.41
C GLY A 419 3.16 11.57 17.90
N LYS A 420 2.66 12.74 17.45
CA LYS A 420 3.48 13.76 16.75
C LYS A 420 4.69 14.23 17.57
N VAL A 421 5.89 13.90 17.09
CA VAL A 421 7.18 14.31 17.67
C VAL A 421 7.70 15.58 16.99
N SER A 422 8.39 16.45 17.73
CA SER A 422 9.03 17.67 17.23
C SER A 422 10.50 17.50 16.83
N SER A 423 11.18 16.50 17.41
CA SER A 423 12.55 16.09 17.12
C SER A 423 12.79 14.71 17.74
N CYS A 424 13.30 13.74 16.99
CA CYS A 424 13.68 12.43 17.53
C CYS A 424 15.19 12.34 17.69
N ASN A 425 15.63 12.14 18.93
CA ASN A 425 16.93 11.52 19.22
C ASN A 425 16.61 10.17 19.87
N ALA A 426 16.84 9.08 19.15
CA ALA A 426 16.71 7.73 19.68
C ALA A 426 18.08 7.21 20.11
N THR A 427 18.16 6.72 21.35
CA THR A 427 19.29 5.92 21.79
C THR A 427 18.85 4.46 21.78
N CYS A 428 19.40 3.67 20.85
CA CYS A 428 19.23 2.24 20.82
C CYS A 428 20.25 1.60 21.76
N CYS A 429 19.75 0.90 22.76
CA CYS A 429 20.54 0.16 23.74
C CYS A 429 19.83 -1.18 23.97
N GLU A 430 20.61 -2.25 24.05
CA GLU A 430 20.15 -3.64 24.26
C GLU A 430 19.51 -4.28 23.01
N THR A 431 20.32 -5.11 22.33
CA THR A 431 19.83 -6.22 21.50
C THR A 431 19.59 -7.41 22.42
N ALA A 432 18.39 -7.98 22.40
CA ALA A 432 18.05 -9.14 23.21
C ALA A 432 17.41 -10.23 22.34
N GLU A 433 17.86 -11.47 22.51
CA GLU A 433 17.13 -12.63 22.00
C GLU A 433 16.06 -13.04 23.01
N LEU A 434 14.79 -12.90 22.62
CA LEU A 434 13.67 -13.38 23.42
C LEU A 434 13.26 -14.78 22.95
N LYS A 435 13.09 -15.69 23.90
CA LYS A 435 12.50 -17.01 23.67
C LYS A 435 10.99 -16.93 23.93
N SER A 436 10.20 -17.58 23.09
CA SER A 436 8.77 -17.77 23.34
C SER A 436 8.54 -18.63 24.58
N SER A 437 7.53 -18.27 25.38
CA SER A 437 7.15 -19.03 26.57
C SER A 437 6.27 -20.23 26.18
N ASN A 438 6.88 -21.30 25.64
CA ASN A 438 6.49 -22.70 25.85
C ASN A 438 7.48 -23.67 25.18
N ILE A 439 7.94 -24.62 26.01
CA ILE A 439 8.50 -25.98 25.76
C ILE A 439 8.92 -26.34 24.32
N ASP A 440 10.23 -26.60 24.18
CA ASP A 440 10.90 -27.49 23.20
C ASP A 440 10.63 -27.30 21.69
N ASP A 441 10.91 -26.11 21.15
CA ASP A 441 11.79 -26.01 19.97
C ASP A 441 12.53 -24.65 19.88
N VAL A 442 13.64 -24.61 19.13
CA VAL A 442 14.66 -23.53 19.23
C VAL A 442 14.50 -22.43 18.17
N GLU A 443 13.49 -21.58 18.33
CA GLU A 443 13.36 -20.32 17.56
C GLU A 443 13.23 -19.09 18.49
N SER A 444 14.37 -18.47 18.83
CA SER A 444 14.38 -17.12 19.43
C SER A 444 14.05 -16.06 18.37
N VAL A 445 13.40 -14.96 18.77
CA VAL A 445 13.21 -13.77 17.92
C VAL A 445 14.22 -12.71 18.36
N THR A 446 14.89 -12.08 17.39
CA THR A 446 15.83 -10.98 17.66
C THR A 446 15.05 -9.68 17.84
N ILE A 447 15.16 -9.07 19.02
CA ILE A 447 14.50 -7.81 19.36
C ILE A 447 15.54 -6.75 19.70
N ILE A 448 15.37 -5.55 19.13
CA ILE A 448 16.19 -4.38 19.45
C ILE A 448 15.31 -3.35 20.16
N SER A 449 15.75 -2.91 21.34
CA SER A 449 15.06 -1.88 22.10
C SER A 449 15.60 -0.48 21.76
N GLY A 450 14.69 0.47 21.54
CA GLY A 450 15.00 1.88 21.34
C GLY A 450 14.21 2.76 22.31
N LYS A 451 14.91 3.63 23.03
CA LYS A 451 14.28 4.68 23.85
C LYS A 451 14.27 5.98 23.06
N VAL A 452 13.10 6.54 22.83
CA VAL A 452 12.92 7.76 22.03
C VAL A 452 12.20 8.83 22.84
N ILE A 453 12.79 10.01 22.91
CA ILE A 453 12.22 11.15 23.62
C ILE A 453 11.23 11.87 22.70
N VAL A 454 9.95 11.90 23.11
CA VAL A 454 8.85 12.54 22.41
C VAL A 454 8.27 13.67 23.28
N LYS A 455 8.57 14.93 22.94
CA LYS A 455 8.02 16.12 23.63
C LYS A 455 8.11 16.02 25.18
N ASN A 456 9.29 15.64 25.68
CA ASN A 456 9.61 15.42 27.10
C ASN A 456 8.96 14.17 27.76
N SER A 457 8.36 13.27 26.99
CA SER A 457 7.99 11.92 27.45
C SER A 457 8.88 10.85 26.82
N GLU A 458 9.20 9.81 27.56
CA GLU A 458 9.96 8.66 27.06
C GLU A 458 8.99 7.65 26.39
N CYS A 459 9.26 7.29 25.14
CA CYS A 459 8.56 6.25 24.40
C CYS A 459 9.52 5.09 24.18
N GLY A 460 9.31 3.98 24.89
CA GLY A 460 10.01 2.72 24.65
C GLY A 460 9.43 2.01 23.43
N VAL A 461 10.30 1.60 22.52
CA VAL A 461 9.96 0.98 21.23
C VAL A 461 10.80 -0.27 21.05
N GLU A 462 10.18 -1.33 20.55
CA GLU A 462 10.85 -2.59 20.25
C GLU A 462 10.69 -2.92 18.77
N MET A 463 11.80 -3.23 18.12
CA MET A 463 11.89 -3.64 16.72
C MET A 463 12.17 -5.14 16.66
N LEU A 464 11.31 -5.90 15.99
CA LEU A 464 11.49 -7.32 15.73
C LEU A 464 12.19 -7.47 14.37
N VAL A 465 13.33 -8.16 14.38
CA VAL A 465 14.21 -8.30 13.21
C VAL A 465 14.15 -9.74 12.69
N PRO A 466 13.64 -9.97 11.46
CA PRO A 466 13.71 -11.29 10.85
C PRO A 466 15.16 -11.65 10.54
N CYS A 467 15.58 -12.87 10.84
CA CYS A 467 16.94 -13.37 10.62
C CYS A 467 16.93 -14.74 9.93
N CYS A 468 17.84 -14.95 8.97
CA CYS A 468 18.12 -16.30 8.46
C CYS A 468 19.29 -16.91 9.23
N GLN A 469 19.23 -18.22 9.52
CA GLN A 469 20.38 -18.95 10.05
C GLN A 469 21.44 -19.16 8.95
N ARG A 470 22.73 -19.00 9.29
CA ARG A 470 23.84 -19.37 8.39
C ARG A 470 23.90 -20.88 8.18
N LYS A 471 23.83 -21.33 6.93
CA LYS A 471 24.25 -22.70 6.56
C LYS A 471 25.77 -22.82 6.78
N ALA A 472 26.19 -23.85 7.52
CA ALA A 472 27.60 -24.12 7.77
C ALA A 472 28.36 -24.29 6.44
N GLY A 473 29.43 -23.52 6.24
CA GLY A 473 30.26 -23.55 5.02
C GLY A 473 30.01 -22.44 3.99
N CYS A 474 29.10 -21.48 4.24
CA CYS A 474 28.93 -20.33 3.34
C CYS A 474 30.03 -19.28 3.55
N SER A 475 30.85 -19.02 2.53
CA SER A 475 32.03 -18.12 2.61
C SER A 475 31.67 -16.65 2.35
N CYS A 476 30.75 -16.09 3.13
CA CYS A 476 30.39 -14.67 3.11
C CYS A 476 31.10 -13.89 4.24
N GLU A 477 32.33 -13.45 3.99
CA GLU A 477 33.09 -12.60 4.94
C GLU A 477 32.62 -11.13 4.90
N TYR A 478 31.50 -10.84 5.57
CA TYR A 478 31.19 -9.48 6.04
C TYR A 478 30.48 -9.56 7.39
N GLY A 479 31.06 -8.91 8.42
CA GLY A 479 30.48 -8.79 9.75
C GLY A 479 31.17 -9.62 10.84
N SER A 480 31.93 -8.92 11.70
CA SER A 480 32.33 -9.42 13.02
C SER A 480 31.15 -9.29 13.99
N ASN A 481 30.42 -10.36 14.23
CA ASN A 481 29.61 -10.55 15.45
C ASN A 481 29.30 -12.02 15.71
N THR A 482 29.08 -12.37 16.97
CA THR A 482 29.11 -13.75 17.50
C THR A 482 27.80 -14.54 17.37
N SER A 483 26.89 -14.14 16.48
CA SER A 483 25.62 -14.83 16.21
C SER A 483 25.60 -15.48 14.82
N ASN A 484 25.10 -16.72 14.74
CA ASN A 484 24.94 -17.46 13.47
C ASN A 484 23.72 -16.97 12.64
N ARG A 485 23.30 -15.72 12.83
CA ARG A 485 22.04 -15.16 12.34
C ARG A 485 22.30 -13.89 11.55
N GLU A 486 21.76 -13.83 10.35
CA GLU A 486 21.93 -12.71 9.42
C GLU A 486 20.58 -12.06 9.11
N HIS A 487 20.44 -10.77 9.43
CA HIS A 487 19.31 -9.94 9.04
C HIS A 487 19.31 -9.66 7.51
N PRO A 488 18.23 -9.10 6.93
CA PRO A 488 18.23 -8.61 5.56
C PRO A 488 19.35 -7.59 5.30
N SER A 489 19.97 -7.72 4.13
CA SER A 489 21.08 -6.90 3.64
C SER A 489 20.71 -6.17 2.34
N VAL A 490 21.57 -5.25 1.89
CA VAL A 490 21.45 -4.63 0.56
C VAL A 490 21.45 -5.67 -0.56
N VAL A 491 22.21 -6.78 -0.43
CA VAL A 491 22.29 -7.84 -1.45
C VAL A 491 20.94 -8.54 -1.64
N ASP A 492 20.25 -8.85 -0.53
CA ASP A 492 18.91 -9.45 -0.58
C ASP A 492 17.92 -8.50 -1.25
N ALA A 493 17.95 -7.21 -0.87
CA ALA A 493 17.07 -6.19 -1.42
C ALA A 493 17.30 -5.94 -2.93
N LEU A 494 18.56 -5.92 -3.40
CA LEU A 494 18.85 -5.80 -4.83
C LEU A 494 18.41 -7.04 -5.62
N THR A 495 18.55 -8.24 -5.04
CA THR A 495 18.05 -9.49 -5.63
C THR A 495 16.54 -9.42 -5.84
N VAL A 496 15.80 -9.05 -4.79
CA VAL A 496 14.35 -8.88 -4.83
C VAL A 496 13.92 -7.79 -5.82
N LEU A 497 14.64 -6.67 -5.89
CA LEU A 497 14.33 -5.59 -6.83
C LEU A 497 14.44 -6.05 -8.29
N ILE A 498 15.48 -6.80 -8.64
CA ILE A 498 15.66 -7.34 -10.00
C ILE A 498 14.57 -8.36 -10.34
N LEU A 499 14.20 -9.26 -9.41
CA LEU A 499 13.07 -10.19 -9.59
C LEU A 499 11.73 -9.45 -9.78
N ALA A 500 11.54 -8.32 -9.08
CA ALA A 500 10.31 -7.53 -9.15
C ALA A 500 10.16 -6.72 -10.45
N LEU A 501 11.20 -6.57 -11.27
CA LEU A 501 11.09 -5.88 -12.56
C LEU A 501 10.11 -6.60 -13.52
N PRO A 502 9.46 -5.88 -14.45
CA PRO A 502 8.60 -6.49 -15.47
C PRO A 502 9.38 -7.49 -16.32
N PRO A 503 8.82 -8.66 -16.70
CA PRO A 503 9.51 -9.64 -17.54
C PRO A 503 10.01 -9.07 -18.87
N ASP A 504 9.25 -8.14 -19.47
CA ASP A 504 9.59 -7.51 -20.75
C ASP A 504 10.87 -6.64 -20.68
N THR A 505 11.33 -6.26 -19.48
CA THR A 505 12.61 -5.54 -19.27
C THR A 505 13.78 -6.25 -19.94
N TRP A 506 13.75 -7.58 -19.95
CA TRP A 506 14.84 -8.45 -20.41
C TRP A 506 14.74 -8.80 -21.90
N SER A 507 13.63 -8.47 -22.55
CA SER A 507 13.38 -8.79 -23.98
C SER A 507 14.42 -8.17 -24.92
N ASN A 508 14.94 -7.00 -24.54
CA ASN A 508 15.90 -6.21 -25.30
C ASN A 508 17.34 -6.76 -25.34
N LEU A 509 17.64 -7.81 -24.57
CA LEU A 509 18.96 -8.46 -24.60
C LEU A 509 19.23 -9.08 -25.99
N LYS A 510 20.33 -8.64 -26.62
CA LYS A 510 20.76 -9.05 -27.97
C LYS A 510 21.11 -10.53 -28.07
N ASP A 511 21.92 -11.04 -27.14
CA ASP A 511 22.30 -12.46 -27.11
C ASP A 511 21.11 -13.29 -26.61
N ALA A 512 20.57 -14.11 -27.50
CA ALA A 512 19.43 -14.97 -27.20
C ALA A 512 19.72 -16.02 -26.12
N ARG A 513 20.93 -16.60 -26.06
CA ARG A 513 21.29 -17.59 -25.05
C ARG A 513 21.43 -16.95 -23.67
N LEU A 514 22.05 -15.78 -23.59
CA LEU A 514 22.14 -15.01 -22.35
C LEU A 514 20.76 -14.57 -21.87
N ARG A 515 19.92 -14.07 -22.79
CA ARG A 515 18.54 -13.67 -22.51
C ARG A 515 17.72 -14.84 -21.97
N ASP A 516 17.69 -15.97 -22.67
CA ASP A 516 16.86 -17.12 -22.29
C ASP A 516 17.31 -17.70 -20.94
N ASN A 517 18.63 -17.75 -20.69
CA ASN A 517 19.20 -18.12 -19.39
C ASN A 517 18.79 -17.14 -18.28
N PHE A 518 18.96 -15.84 -18.49
CA PHE A 518 18.65 -14.83 -17.47
C PHE A 518 17.13 -14.75 -17.20
N CYS A 519 16.29 -14.82 -18.24
CA CYS A 519 14.84 -14.94 -18.13
C CYS A 519 14.44 -16.19 -17.32
N GLY A 520 15.15 -17.31 -17.48
CA GLY A 520 14.97 -18.51 -16.65
C GLY A 520 15.28 -18.28 -15.18
N ILE A 521 16.35 -17.53 -14.88
CA ILE A 521 16.78 -17.17 -13.51
C ILE A 521 15.77 -16.22 -12.82
N VAL A 522 15.20 -15.25 -13.54
CA VAL A 522 14.27 -14.24 -12.98
C VAL A 522 12.78 -14.57 -13.15
N SER A 523 12.46 -15.72 -13.75
CA SER A 523 11.08 -16.18 -13.96
C SER A 523 10.36 -16.42 -12.63
N THR A 524 9.26 -15.70 -12.39
CA THR A 524 8.42 -15.91 -11.20
C THR A 524 7.81 -17.31 -11.10
N ASN A 525 7.70 -18.03 -12.22
CA ASN A 525 7.18 -19.40 -12.23
C ASN A 525 8.17 -20.42 -11.65
N ASN A 526 9.44 -20.04 -11.52
CA ASN A 526 10.52 -20.87 -10.98
C ASN A 526 10.82 -20.55 -9.49
N LEU A 527 10.11 -19.58 -8.89
CA LEU A 527 10.29 -19.18 -7.50
C LEU A 527 9.33 -19.98 -6.58
N PRO A 528 9.74 -20.33 -5.34
CA PRO A 528 8.84 -20.95 -4.37
C PRO A 528 7.68 -20.02 -3.98
N ASP A 529 6.53 -20.59 -3.58
CA ASP A 529 5.26 -19.87 -3.38
C ASP A 529 5.34 -18.56 -2.58
N LEU A 530 6.08 -18.53 -1.46
CA LEU A 530 6.16 -17.35 -0.60
C LEU A 530 6.96 -16.23 -1.27
N LEU A 531 8.14 -16.54 -1.82
CA LEU A 531 8.92 -15.58 -2.61
C LEU A 531 8.16 -15.16 -3.87
N GLN A 532 7.48 -16.06 -4.57
CA GLN A 532 6.66 -15.73 -5.74
C GLN A 532 5.58 -14.69 -5.38
N GLN A 533 4.85 -14.89 -4.28
CA GLN A 533 3.83 -13.94 -3.80
C GLN A 533 4.43 -12.56 -3.46
N GLU A 534 5.60 -12.54 -2.80
CA GLU A 534 6.32 -11.31 -2.48
C GLU A 534 6.76 -10.55 -3.75
N ILE A 535 7.36 -11.25 -4.72
CA ILE A 535 7.80 -10.65 -6.00
C ILE A 535 6.60 -10.14 -6.82
N LEU A 536 5.50 -10.87 -6.88
CA LEU A 536 4.28 -10.42 -7.57
C LEU A 536 3.66 -9.20 -6.87
N HIS A 537 3.66 -9.16 -5.54
CA HIS A 537 3.20 -7.98 -4.79
C HIS A 537 4.06 -6.75 -5.11
N LEU A 538 5.39 -6.88 -5.07
CA LEU A 538 6.34 -5.79 -5.35
C LEU A 538 6.28 -5.33 -6.81
N ARG A 539 6.14 -6.24 -7.77
CA ARG A 539 5.96 -5.90 -9.19
C ARG A 539 4.69 -5.08 -9.42
N LYS A 540 3.60 -5.41 -8.73
CA LYS A 540 2.33 -4.65 -8.78
C LYS A 540 2.43 -3.31 -8.05
N GLN A 541 3.16 -3.23 -6.93
CA GLN A 541 3.51 -1.96 -6.28
C GLN A 541 4.32 -1.06 -7.23
N LEU A 542 5.35 -1.61 -7.89
CA LEU A 542 6.19 -0.90 -8.86
C LEU A 542 5.33 -0.34 -9.99
N HIS A 543 4.48 -1.17 -10.60
CA HIS A 543 3.56 -0.77 -11.66
C HIS A 543 2.73 0.46 -11.28
N PHE A 544 2.10 0.47 -10.11
CA PHE A 544 1.31 1.62 -9.65
C PHE A 544 2.16 2.87 -9.34
N LEU A 545 3.37 2.71 -8.81
CA LEU A 545 4.29 3.83 -8.56
C LEU A 545 4.83 4.46 -9.86
N VAL A 546 5.10 3.64 -10.89
CA VAL A 546 5.68 4.14 -12.15
C VAL A 546 4.64 4.60 -13.17
N ALA A 547 3.38 4.17 -13.07
CA ALA A 547 2.31 4.53 -14.01
C ALA A 547 2.15 6.06 -14.19
N ASP A 548 2.10 6.82 -13.09
CA ASP A 548 2.00 8.29 -13.14
C ASP A 548 3.32 8.98 -13.56
N VAL A 549 4.48 8.33 -13.30
CA VAL A 549 5.83 8.91 -13.51
C VAL A 549 6.34 8.69 -14.93
N CYS A 550 6.05 7.55 -15.53
CA CYS A 550 6.56 7.20 -16.86
C CYS A 550 5.72 7.80 -18.00
N ALA A 551 4.45 8.12 -17.75
CA ALA A 551 3.55 8.73 -18.72
C ALA A 551 3.70 10.26 -18.85
N SER A 552 4.12 10.96 -17.79
CA SER A 552 4.28 12.42 -17.78
C SER A 552 5.51 12.94 -18.58
N TRP A 553 6.13 12.08 -19.38
CA TRP A 553 7.38 12.32 -20.12
C TRP A 553 7.37 11.63 -21.51
N THR A 554 6.20 11.67 -22.16
CA THR A 554 5.96 11.28 -23.56
C THR A 554 5.07 12.34 -24.20
#